data_AF-A0A954G560-F1
#
_entry.id   AF-A0A954G560-F1
#
_cell.length_a   1.000
_cell.length_b   1.000
_cell.length_c   1.000
_cell.angle_alpha   90.00
_cell.angle_beta   90.00
_cell.angle_gamma   90.00
#
_symmetry.space_group_name_H-M   'P 1'
#
loop_
_entity.id
_entity.type
_entity.pdbx_description
1 polymer ?
#
loop_
_entity_poly.entity_id
_entity_poly.type
_entity_poly.pdbx_seq_one_letter_code
_entity_poly.pdbx_strand_id
1 'polypeptide(L)'
;ISPDASVPGVSGARAAVKIKEPLFGVGFFVCTGASDSLDRGAAKKLYTQLSSAQDSSERMYFKEYPGKLRGTDMLGKRLGLELDILKFLDKHLKKLSGEWSDRRPRYDREE
;
A
#
# COMPACT_ATOMS: atom_id res chain seq x y z
N ILE A 1 0.97 -7.22 8.03
CA ILE A 1 -0.51 -7.17 7.97
C ILE A 1 -0.89 -7.00 6.50
N SER A 2 -1.08 -8.12 5.81
CA SER A 2 -1.81 -8.16 4.55
C SER A 2 -3.24 -8.51 4.96
N PRO A 3 -4.27 -7.74 4.57
CA PRO A 3 -5.63 -8.10 4.93
C PRO A 3 -5.98 -9.45 4.31
N ASP A 4 -6.73 -10.28 5.06
CA ASP A 4 -7.36 -11.46 4.47
C ASP A 4 -8.20 -11.04 3.26
N ALA A 5 -8.21 -11.85 2.21
CA ALA A 5 -8.88 -11.51 0.95
C ALA A 5 -10.38 -11.19 1.13
N SER A 6 -10.98 -11.70 2.19
CA SER A 6 -12.34 -11.39 2.62
C SER A 6 -12.53 -11.79 4.08
N VAL A 7 -13.38 -11.05 4.78
CA VAL A 7 -14.01 -11.50 6.03
C VAL A 7 -15.50 -11.76 5.75
N PRO A 8 -16.21 -12.57 6.57
CA PRO A 8 -17.64 -12.81 6.36
C PRO A 8 -18.42 -11.50 6.20
N GLY A 9 -19.14 -11.36 5.08
CA GLY A 9 -19.92 -10.17 4.76
C GLY A 9 -19.16 -9.01 4.10
N VAL A 10 -17.82 -9.04 4.04
CA VAL A 10 -17.02 -7.96 3.42
C VAL A 10 -15.98 -8.51 2.45
N SER A 11 -16.18 -8.22 1.16
CA SER A 11 -15.23 -8.56 0.11
C SER A 11 -14.12 -7.51 0.02
N GLY A 12 -12.87 -7.91 0.24
CA GLY A 12 -11.70 -7.04 0.06
C GLY A 12 -11.56 -6.53 -1.38
N ALA A 13 -12.01 -7.32 -2.37
CA ALA A 13 -11.98 -6.94 -3.77
C ALA A 13 -12.90 -5.74 -4.08
N ARG A 14 -14.10 -5.66 -3.46
CA ARG A 14 -15.01 -4.51 -3.64
C ARG A 14 -14.41 -3.22 -3.08
N ALA A 15 -13.75 -3.31 -1.92
CA ALA A 15 -13.06 -2.17 -1.34
C ALA A 15 -11.91 -1.68 -2.24
N ALA A 16 -11.08 -2.61 -2.74
CA ALA A 16 -9.98 -2.31 -3.65
C ALA A 16 -10.47 -1.65 -4.96
N VAL A 17 -11.60 -2.08 -5.51
CA VAL A 17 -12.22 -1.47 -6.70
C VAL A 17 -12.65 -0.03 -6.45
N LYS A 18 -13.16 0.29 -5.26
CA LYS A 18 -13.61 1.65 -4.96
C LYS A 18 -12.44 2.61 -4.75
N ILE A 19 -11.43 2.20 -3.99
CA ILE A 19 -10.34 3.10 -3.58
C ILE A 19 -9.28 3.31 -4.66
N LYS A 20 -9.20 2.44 -5.67
CA LYS A 20 -8.26 2.59 -6.79
C LYS A 20 -8.63 3.72 -7.76
N GLU A 21 -9.87 4.21 -7.70
CA GLU A 21 -10.38 5.26 -8.59
C GLU A 21 -9.49 6.52 -8.51
N PRO A 22 -9.09 7.11 -9.65
CA PRO A 22 -8.22 8.29 -9.68
C PRO A 22 -8.73 9.46 -8.85
N LEU A 23 -10.07 9.59 -8.74
CA LEU A 23 -10.74 10.64 -7.96
C LEU A 23 -10.25 10.72 -6.51
N PHE A 24 -9.87 9.59 -5.90
CA PHE A 24 -9.40 9.59 -4.51
C PHE A 24 -7.92 9.94 -4.37
N GLY A 25 -7.14 9.95 -5.47
CA GLY A 25 -5.71 10.27 -5.43
C GLY A 25 -4.85 9.31 -4.60
N VAL A 26 -5.36 8.12 -4.25
CA VAL A 26 -4.64 7.18 -3.38
C VAL A 26 -3.62 6.37 -4.18
N GLY A 27 -2.38 6.35 -3.68
CA GLY A 27 -1.30 5.48 -4.15
C GLY A 27 -1.28 4.14 -3.40
N PHE A 28 -0.86 3.08 -4.08
CA PHE A 28 -0.71 1.74 -3.51
C PHE A 28 0.68 1.19 -3.78
N PHE A 29 1.33 0.71 -2.73
CA PHE A 29 2.57 -0.05 -2.82
C PHE A 29 2.33 -1.47 -2.33
N VAL A 30 2.36 -2.43 -3.25
CA VAL A 30 2.19 -3.85 -2.97
C VAL A 30 3.55 -4.54 -3.04
N CYS A 31 3.90 -5.31 -2.02
CA CYS A 31 5.15 -6.05 -2.01
C CYS A 31 5.03 -7.44 -1.38
N THR A 32 5.96 -8.33 -1.74
CA THR A 32 5.99 -9.72 -1.26
C THR A 32 7.40 -10.29 -1.33
N GLY A 33 7.67 -11.33 -0.55
CA GLY A 33 8.85 -12.19 -0.76
C GLY A 33 8.71 -12.99 -2.06
N ALA A 34 9.78 -13.06 -2.85
CA ALA A 34 9.81 -13.71 -4.16
C ALA A 34 9.61 -15.23 -4.06
N SER A 35 10.02 -15.83 -2.93
CA SER A 35 9.90 -17.26 -2.65
C SER A 35 8.73 -17.59 -1.71
N ASP A 36 7.90 -16.62 -1.30
CA ASP A 36 6.71 -16.89 -0.49
C ASP A 36 5.54 -17.36 -1.37
N SER A 37 5.35 -18.67 -1.46
CA SER A 37 4.31 -19.27 -2.30
C SER A 37 2.88 -18.94 -1.87
N LEU A 38 2.67 -18.58 -0.60
CA LEU A 38 1.32 -18.33 -0.07
C LEU A 38 0.88 -16.89 -0.37
N ASP A 39 1.74 -15.89 -0.14
CA ASP A 39 1.35 -14.48 -0.33
C ASP A 39 1.61 -13.98 -1.76
N ARG A 40 2.59 -14.53 -2.49
CA ARG A 40 2.96 -14.01 -3.81
C ARG A 40 1.80 -14.01 -4.81
N GLY A 41 0.99 -15.06 -4.80
CA GLY A 41 -0.19 -15.16 -5.67
C GLY A 41 -1.24 -14.11 -5.31
N ALA A 42 -1.52 -13.93 -4.01
CA ALA A 42 -2.47 -12.95 -3.51
C ALA A 42 -1.99 -11.51 -3.79
N ALA A 43 -0.71 -11.21 -3.56
CA ALA A 43 -0.10 -9.92 -3.81
C ALA A 43 -0.16 -9.54 -5.31
N LYS A 44 0.17 -10.47 -6.21
CA LYS A 44 0.04 -10.25 -7.66
C LYS A 44 -1.40 -9.99 -8.05
N LYS A 45 -2.34 -10.81 -7.57
CA LYS A 45 -3.77 -10.64 -7.87
C LYS A 45 -4.29 -9.28 -7.38
N LEU A 46 -3.92 -8.87 -6.17
CA LEU A 46 -4.29 -7.57 -5.62
C LEU A 46 -3.71 -6.43 -6.48
N TYR A 47 -2.43 -6.51 -6.83
CA TYR A 47 -1.80 -5.52 -7.69
C TYR A 47 -2.50 -5.41 -9.04
N THR A 48 -2.80 -6.53 -9.71
CA THR A 48 -3.56 -6.53 -10.98
C THR A 48 -4.95 -5.90 -10.83
N GLN A 49 -5.63 -6.14 -9.71
CA GLN A 49 -6.93 -5.51 -9.43
C GLN A 49 -6.81 -3.99 -9.27
N LEU A 50 -5.77 -3.52 -8.60
CA LEU A 50 -5.51 -2.09 -8.38
C LEU A 50 -5.02 -1.39 -9.65
N SER A 51 -4.11 -2.02 -10.40
CA SER A 51 -3.48 -1.46 -11.60
C SER A 51 -4.41 -1.37 -12.82
N SER A 52 -5.56 -2.03 -12.76
CA SER A 52 -6.61 -1.92 -13.80
C SER A 52 -7.35 -0.58 -13.79
N ALA A 53 -7.10 0.31 -12.82
CA ALA A 53 -7.65 1.67 -12.86
C ALA A 53 -7.00 2.51 -13.98
N GLN A 54 -7.71 3.53 -14.45
CA GLN A 54 -7.14 4.55 -15.33
C GLN A 54 -6.00 5.30 -14.60
N ASP A 55 -4.99 5.76 -15.34
CA ASP A 55 -3.83 6.49 -14.80
C ASP A 55 -3.18 5.81 -13.58
N SER A 56 -3.05 4.49 -13.65
CA SER A 56 -2.53 3.66 -12.56
C SER A 56 -1.01 3.66 -12.46
N SER A 57 -0.29 3.98 -13.54
CA SER A 57 1.17 3.91 -13.62
C SER A 57 1.89 4.76 -12.57
N GLU A 58 1.34 5.93 -12.25
CA GLU A 58 1.95 6.84 -11.28
C GLU A 58 1.56 6.56 -9.83
N ARG A 59 0.54 5.71 -9.59
CA ARG A 59 -0.03 5.46 -8.26
C ARG A 59 0.14 4.03 -7.77
N MET A 60 0.28 3.07 -8.67
CA MET A 60 0.29 1.63 -8.36
C MET A 60 1.69 1.07 -8.55
N TYR A 61 2.25 0.51 -7.48
CA TYR A 61 3.62 -0.01 -7.47
C TYR A 61 3.62 -1.45 -6.96
N PHE A 62 4.41 -2.30 -7.61
CA PHE A 62 4.62 -3.69 -7.20
C PHE A 62 6.11 -4.01 -7.14
N LYS A 63 6.56 -4.65 -6.06
CA LYS A 63 7.94 -5.11 -5.94
C LYS A 63 8.05 -6.44 -5.20
N GLU A 64 8.89 -7.32 -5.72
CA GLU A 64 9.27 -8.57 -5.04
C GLU A 64 10.64 -8.41 -4.39
N TYR A 65 10.81 -8.96 -3.19
CA TYR A 65 12.08 -8.97 -2.45
C TYR A 65 12.62 -10.39 -2.32
N PRO A 66 13.94 -10.60 -2.30
CA PRO A 66 14.49 -11.95 -2.22
C PRO A 66 14.12 -12.65 -0.90
N GLY A 67 13.90 -13.96 -0.97
CA GLY A 67 13.62 -14.82 0.18
C GLY A 67 12.15 -15.20 0.35
N LYS A 68 11.90 -15.97 1.42
CA LYS A 68 10.59 -16.54 1.80
C LYS A 68 9.89 -15.76 2.92
N LEU A 69 10.41 -14.57 3.25
CA LEU A 69 9.87 -13.74 4.33
C LEU A 69 8.49 -13.22 3.95
N ARG A 70 7.61 -13.11 4.96
CA ARG A 70 6.22 -12.73 4.77
C ARG A 70 5.88 -11.45 5.51
N GLY A 71 5.09 -10.59 4.87
CA GLY A 71 4.51 -9.41 5.50
C GLY A 71 5.54 -8.58 6.27
N THR A 72 5.34 -8.43 7.57
CA THR A 72 6.20 -7.63 8.44
C THR A 72 7.54 -8.30 8.75
N ASP A 73 7.68 -9.61 8.54
CA ASP A 73 8.96 -10.30 8.74
C ASP A 73 10.03 -9.86 7.75
N MET A 74 9.63 -9.19 6.66
CA MET A 74 10.53 -8.56 5.69
C MET A 74 11.20 -7.30 6.26
N LEU A 75 10.64 -6.68 7.29
CA LEU A 75 11.19 -5.48 7.93
C LEU A 75 12.40 -5.83 8.80
N GLY A 76 13.40 -4.94 8.82
CA GLY A 76 14.65 -5.11 9.54
C GLY A 76 15.63 -6.09 8.88
N LYS A 77 15.28 -6.67 7.72
CA LYS A 77 16.08 -7.71 7.05
C LYS A 77 17.04 -7.18 5.99
N ARG A 78 17.19 -5.85 5.89
CA ARG A 78 18.08 -5.16 4.94
C ARG A 78 17.83 -5.55 3.48
N LEU A 79 16.57 -5.82 3.13
CA LEU A 79 16.14 -6.16 1.77
C LEU A 79 16.02 -4.92 0.85
N GLY A 80 16.14 -3.72 1.43
CA GLY A 80 15.85 -2.45 0.75
C GLY A 80 14.36 -2.07 0.78
N LEU A 81 13.51 -2.89 1.39
CA LEU A 81 12.07 -2.64 1.54
C LEU A 81 11.78 -1.30 2.21
N GLU A 82 12.49 -1.01 3.31
CA GLU A 82 12.30 0.21 4.08
C GLU A 82 12.63 1.46 3.27
N LEU A 83 13.68 1.41 2.46
CA LEU A 83 14.04 2.51 1.57
C LEU A 83 12.96 2.75 0.51
N ASP A 84 12.39 1.68 -0.05
CA ASP A 84 11.31 1.80 -1.03
C ASP A 84 10.01 2.32 -0.39
N ILE A 85 9.67 1.88 0.83
CA ILE A 85 8.55 2.42 1.61
C ILE A 85 8.75 3.93 1.83
N LEU A 86 9.95 4.35 2.26
CA LEU A 86 10.25 5.76 2.49
C LEU A 86 10.14 6.59 1.20
N LYS A 87 10.65 6.09 0.07
CA LYS A 87 10.49 6.75 -1.23
C LYS A 87 9.04 6.88 -1.65
N PHE A 88 8.25 5.82 -1.43
CA PHE A 88 6.82 5.83 -1.74
C PHE A 88 6.08 6.87 -0.88
N LEU A 89 6.29 6.87 0.44
CA LEU A 89 5.68 7.84 1.36
C LEU A 89 6.14 9.27 1.08
N ASP A 90 7.41 9.48 0.71
CA ASP A 90 7.90 10.81 0.34
C ASP A 90 7.14 11.37 -0.87
N LYS A 91 6.93 10.56 -1.92
CA LYS A 91 6.20 10.95 -3.13
C LYS A 91 4.70 11.14 -2.88
N HIS A 92 4.05 10.19 -2.20
CA HIS A 92 2.58 10.11 -2.14
C HIS A 92 1.94 10.68 -0.86
N LEU A 93 2.76 11.04 0.13
CA LEU A 93 2.29 11.61 1.39
C LEU A 93 3.04 12.90 1.73
N LYS A 94 4.37 12.86 1.80
CA LYS A 94 5.17 14.02 2.26
C LYS A 94 5.11 15.22 1.32
N LYS A 95 5.21 14.96 0.01
CA LYS A 95 5.19 15.99 -1.04
C LYS A 95 3.79 16.27 -1.59
N LEU A 96 2.75 15.64 -1.04
CA LEU A 96 1.38 15.91 -1.44
C LEU A 96 1.03 17.34 -1.02
N SER A 97 0.53 18.14 -1.96
CA SER A 97 0.08 19.50 -1.67
C SER A 97 -1.20 19.46 -0.82
N GLY A 98 -1.13 19.96 0.40
CA GLY A 98 -2.26 20.03 1.32
C GLY A 98 -1.82 20.38 2.73
N GLU A 99 -2.74 20.90 3.53
CA GLU A 99 -2.48 21.15 4.94
C GLU A 99 -2.39 19.84 5.71
N TRP A 100 -1.31 19.66 6.45
CA TRP A 100 -1.17 18.52 7.34
C TRP A 100 -2.16 18.68 8.49
N SER A 101 -3.22 17.87 8.49
CA SER A 101 -4.10 17.80 9.65
C SER A 101 -3.38 17.05 10.76
N ASP A 102 -3.11 17.75 11.86
CA ASP A 102 -2.74 17.08 13.09
C ASP A 102 -3.91 16.28 13.66
N ARG A 103 -3.59 15.38 14.58
CA ARG A 103 -4.56 14.66 15.41
C ARG A 103 -4.93 15.42 16.68
N ARG A 104 -4.44 16.66 16.83
CA ARG A 104 -4.78 17.46 18.00
C ARG A 104 -6.23 17.90 17.86
N PRO A 105 -7.02 17.79 18.93
CA PRO A 105 -8.35 18.35 18.97
C PRO A 105 -8.32 19.83 18.59
N ARG A 106 -9.39 20.33 17.97
CA ARG A 106 -9.47 21.71 17.48
C ARG A 106 -9.16 22.77 18.54
N TYR A 107 -9.44 22.49 19.82
CA TYR A 107 -9.20 23.38 20.96
C TYR A 107 -7.74 23.38 21.46
N ASP A 108 -6.92 22.41 21.07
CA ASP A 108 -5.48 22.34 21.42
C ASP A 108 -4.58 22.98 20.32
N ARG A 109 -5.19 23.75 19.40
CA ARG A 109 -4.51 24.32 18.22
C ARG A 109 -4.13 25.80 18.36
N GLU A 110 -4.48 26.44 19.47
CA GLU A 110 -4.11 27.83 19.77
C GLU A 110 -3.08 27.88 20.92
N GLU A 111 -1.79 27.94 20.53
CA GLU A 111 -0.69 28.63 21.23
C GLU A 111 0.44 28.92 20.22
#